data_AF-A0A820M5H6-F1
#
_entry.id   AF-A0A820M5H6-F1
#
_cell.length_a   1.000
_cell.length_b   1.000
_cell.length_c   1.000
_cell.angle_alpha   90.00
_cell.angle_beta   90.00
_cell.angle_gamma   90.00
#
_symmetry.space_group_name_H-M   'P 1'
#
loop_
_entity.id
_entity.type
_entity.pdbx_description
1 polymer ?
#
loop_
_entity_poly.entity_id
_entity_poly.type
_entity_poly.pdbx_seq_one_letter_code
_entity_poly.pdbx_strand_id
1 'polypeptide(L)'
;LDLVCVADRENGRIVCFDDEINNDDDGDDETNENNQSQVKAIIDHPLMRTVYAMYYDPIKHRLYAVSGRLRQSYAMGFTFSVHPESFGQLITTWEPNDKFGDPHDLALSVNGRSLYVGEIRPNRIDSFNVLN
;
A
#
# COMPACT_ATOMS: atom_id res chain seq x y z
N LEU A 1 -1.02 3.92 -16.26
CA LEU A 1 -0.74 5.04 -15.34
C LEU A 1 0.49 4.60 -14.58
N ASP A 2 1.58 5.30 -14.79
CA ASP A 2 2.81 5.07 -14.06
C ASP A 2 2.69 5.88 -12.78
N LEU A 3 2.45 5.17 -11.68
CA LEU A 3 2.13 5.78 -10.39
C LEU A 3 3.13 5.33 -9.35
N VAL A 4 3.59 6.29 -8.54
CA VAL A 4 4.29 6.00 -7.29
C VAL A 4 3.30 6.17 -6.15
N CYS A 5 2.98 5.08 -5.47
CA CYS A 5 2.10 5.08 -4.31
C CYS A 5 2.89 4.92 -3.02
N VAL A 6 2.62 5.77 -2.03
CA VAL A 6 3.31 5.78 -0.73
C VAL A 6 2.31 5.64 0.41
N ALA A 7 2.75 5.00 1.49
CA ALA A 7 2.01 4.93 2.74
C ALA A 7 2.08 6.29 3.45
N ASP A 8 0.94 6.98 3.56
CA ASP A 8 0.79 8.15 4.43
C ASP A 8 0.38 7.66 5.82
N ARG A 9 1.39 7.09 6.52
CA ARG A 9 1.23 6.27 7.73
C ARG A 9 0.32 6.92 8.76
N GLU A 10 0.59 8.16 9.16
CA GLU A 10 -0.14 8.81 10.26
C GLU A 10 -1.55 9.24 9.88
N ASN A 11 -1.86 9.31 8.58
CA ASN A 11 -3.20 9.63 8.07
C ASN A 11 -4.00 8.39 7.66
N GLY A 12 -3.44 7.18 7.78
CA GLY A 12 -4.16 5.93 7.51
C GLY A 12 -4.60 5.73 6.06
N ARG A 13 -3.85 6.31 5.11
CA ARG A 13 -4.16 6.28 3.68
C ARG A 13 -2.92 5.97 2.85
N ILE A 14 -3.14 5.63 1.60
CA ILE A 14 -2.10 5.49 0.58
C ILE A 14 -2.33 6.62 -0.43
N VAL A 15 -1.27 7.35 -0.76
CA VAL A 15 -1.31 8.47 -1.69
C VAL A 15 -0.52 8.08 -2.93
N CYS A 16 -1.14 8.17 -4.10
CA CYS A 16 -0.52 7.87 -5.38
C CYS A 16 -0.28 9.15 -6.16
N PHE A 17 0.94 9.30 -6.63
CA PHE A 17 1.42 10.41 -7.43
C PHE A 17 1.67 9.96 -8.86
N ASP A 18 1.64 10.91 -9.80
CA ASP A 18 2.22 10.68 -11.12
C ASP A 18 3.73 10.41 -10.99
N ASP A 19 4.23 9.43 -11.73
CA ASP A 19 5.67 9.19 -11.88
C ASP A 19 6.29 10.12 -12.94
N GLU A 20 5.46 10.86 -13.69
CA GLU A 20 5.91 11.92 -14.59
C GLU A 20 6.49 13.10 -13.79
N ILE A 21 7.79 13.03 -13.47
CA ILE A 21 8.61 14.21 -13.30
C ILE A 21 8.65 14.86 -14.69
N ASN A 22 8.01 16.03 -14.85
CA ASN A 22 8.12 16.82 -16.07
C ASN A 22 9.61 17.13 -16.32
N ASN A 23 10.26 16.33 -17.14
CA ASN A 23 11.61 16.59 -17.66
C ASN A 23 11.53 17.50 -18.89
N ASP A 24 10.60 18.46 -18.89
CA ASP A 24 10.58 19.56 -19.88
C ASP A 24 11.67 20.56 -19.47
N ASP A 25 12.94 20.12 -19.53
CA ASP A 25 14.11 20.93 -19.25
C ASP A 25 14.94 21.08 -20.54
N ASP A 26 14.28 21.62 -21.57
CA ASP A 26 14.94 22.32 -22.67
C ASP A 26 15.08 23.80 -22.29
N GLY A 27 15.88 24.11 -21.26
CA GLY A 27 16.48 25.43 -21.08
C GLY A 27 16.42 26.05 -19.68
N ASP A 28 17.60 26.18 -19.06
CA ASP A 28 18.08 27.34 -18.27
C ASP A 28 17.04 28.11 -17.43
N ASP A 29 16.27 27.44 -16.55
CA ASP A 29 15.52 28.15 -15.52
C ASP A 29 15.63 27.48 -14.14
N GLU A 30 16.64 27.91 -13.37
CA GLU A 30 16.88 27.56 -11.96
C GLU A 30 15.76 28.02 -11.00
N THR A 31 14.57 28.39 -11.49
CA THR A 31 13.48 28.97 -10.68
C THR A 31 12.17 28.17 -10.62
N ASN A 32 12.12 26.96 -11.19
CA ASN A 32 10.91 26.12 -11.17
C ASN A 32 10.67 25.41 -9.82
N GLU A 33 10.28 26.17 -8.79
CA GLU A 33 9.73 25.67 -7.51
C GLU A 33 8.38 24.90 -7.67
N ASN A 34 7.89 24.72 -8.90
CA ASN A 34 6.57 24.15 -9.21
C ASN A 34 6.59 22.70 -9.74
N ASN A 35 7.74 22.02 -9.75
CA ASN A 35 7.85 20.59 -10.10
C ASN A 35 7.37 19.68 -8.95
N GLN A 36 6.14 19.90 -8.49
CA GLN A 36 5.54 19.10 -7.43
C GLN A 36 4.74 17.95 -8.05
N SER A 37 5.13 16.70 -7.78
CA SER A 37 4.37 15.52 -8.20
C SER A 37 2.92 15.65 -7.76
N GLN A 38 2.00 15.58 -8.72
CA GLN A 38 0.58 15.77 -8.45
C GLN A 38 -0.03 14.50 -7.84
N VAL A 39 -0.82 14.67 -6.78
CA VAL A 39 -1.63 13.58 -6.22
C VAL A 39 -2.69 13.17 -7.25
N LYS A 40 -2.63 11.92 -7.72
CA LYS A 40 -3.59 11.35 -8.68
C LYS A 40 -4.71 10.57 -8.00
N ALA A 41 -4.40 9.90 -6.90
CA ALA A 41 -5.37 9.10 -6.19
C ALA A 41 -5.03 8.99 -4.69
N ILE A 42 -6.08 8.80 -3.90
CA ILE A 42 -5.99 8.45 -2.49
C ILE A 42 -6.76 7.14 -2.31
N ILE A 43 -6.11 6.16 -1.71
CA ILE A 43 -6.73 4.89 -1.31
C ILE A 43 -6.83 4.91 0.22
N ASP A 44 -8.04 4.87 0.73
CA ASP A 44 -8.30 4.84 2.17
C ASP A 44 -9.39 3.83 2.55
N HIS A 45 -9.47 3.54 3.84
CA HIS A 45 -10.56 2.74 4.39
C HIS A 45 -10.75 3.10 5.88
N PRO A 46 -11.99 3.13 6.44
CA PRO A 46 -12.22 3.53 7.84
C PRO A 46 -11.49 2.67 8.90
N LEU A 47 -11.14 1.43 8.54
CA LEU A 47 -10.37 0.50 9.38
C LEU A 47 -8.85 0.65 9.21
N MET A 48 -8.39 1.32 8.16
CA MET A 48 -6.97 1.57 7.90
C MET A 48 -6.54 2.82 8.67
N ARG A 49 -5.57 2.68 9.57
CA ARG A 49 -5.18 3.74 10.53
C ARG A 49 -3.72 4.11 10.46
N THR A 50 -2.84 3.12 10.50
CA THR A 50 -1.39 3.33 10.42
C THR A 50 -0.82 2.34 9.42
N VAL A 51 -0.66 2.78 8.17
CA VAL A 51 -0.12 1.93 7.10
C VAL A 51 1.38 1.78 7.30
N TYR A 52 1.86 0.55 7.54
CA TYR A 52 3.28 0.27 7.77
C TYR A 52 3.99 -0.22 6.53
N ALA A 53 3.35 -1.12 5.78
CA ALA A 53 3.90 -1.68 4.57
C ALA A 53 2.83 -1.93 3.53
N MET A 54 3.28 -1.96 2.28
CA MET A 54 2.46 -2.15 1.11
C MET A 54 3.25 -2.91 0.03
N TYR A 55 2.54 -3.69 -0.78
CA TYR A 55 3.14 -4.48 -1.85
C TYR A 55 2.20 -4.51 -3.07
N TYR A 56 2.74 -4.25 -4.25
CA TYR A 56 2.00 -4.26 -5.51
C TYR A 56 2.19 -5.59 -6.26
N ASP A 57 1.08 -6.25 -6.61
CA ASP A 57 1.04 -7.39 -7.53
C ASP A 57 0.59 -6.91 -8.92
N PRO A 58 1.50 -6.78 -9.90
CA PRO A 58 1.16 -6.33 -11.24
C PRO A 58 0.37 -7.36 -12.05
N ILE A 59 0.46 -8.65 -11.72
CA ILE A 59 -0.22 -9.72 -12.45
C ILE A 59 -1.71 -9.73 -12.10
N LYS A 60 -2.05 -9.51 -10.83
CA LYS A 60 -3.45 -9.49 -10.37
C LYS A 60 -4.05 -8.09 -10.27
N HIS A 61 -3.28 -7.05 -10.53
CA HIS A 61 -3.67 -5.65 -10.30
C HIS A 61 -4.16 -5.43 -8.86
N ARG A 62 -3.37 -5.89 -7.88
CA ARG A 62 -3.71 -5.76 -6.46
C ARG A 62 -2.65 -5.01 -5.69
N LEU A 63 -3.09 -4.22 -4.73
CA LEU A 63 -2.24 -3.60 -3.73
C LEU A 63 -2.56 -4.20 -2.37
N TYR A 64 -1.58 -4.86 -1.78
CA TYR A 64 -1.65 -5.35 -0.41
C TYR A 64 -1.13 -4.29 0.53
N ALA A 65 -1.75 -4.13 1.68
CA ALA A 65 -1.27 -3.24 2.73
C ALA A 65 -1.52 -3.83 4.10
N VAL A 66 -0.67 -3.51 5.08
CA VAL A 66 -0.91 -3.80 6.49
C VAL A 66 -1.01 -2.52 7.28
N SER A 67 -2.10 -2.40 8.03
CA SER A 67 -2.28 -1.36 9.03
C SER A 67 -2.01 -1.94 10.41
N GLY A 68 -1.25 -1.23 11.23
CA GLY A 68 -1.13 -1.57 12.64
C GLY A 68 -2.21 -0.93 13.50
N ARG A 69 -2.09 -1.18 14.80
CA ARG A 69 -3.04 -0.72 15.81
C ARG A 69 -2.84 0.75 16.13
N LEU A 70 -3.92 1.51 16.14
CA LEU A 70 -3.99 2.84 16.74
C LEU A 70 -5.13 2.87 17.77
N ARG A 71 -4.79 3.04 19.05
CA ARG A 71 -5.73 3.03 20.18
C ARG A 71 -6.54 1.72 20.26
N GLN A 72 -7.85 1.78 20.03
CA GLN A 72 -8.79 0.65 20.11
C GLN A 72 -8.92 -0.11 18.77
N SER A 73 -8.23 0.30 17.72
CA SER A 73 -8.25 -0.42 16.43
C SER A 73 -7.36 -1.66 16.45
N TYR A 74 -7.75 -2.65 15.64
CA TYR A 74 -6.99 -3.87 15.41
C TYR A 74 -6.06 -3.69 14.22
N ALA A 75 -4.91 -4.35 14.26
CA ALA A 75 -4.05 -4.48 13.09
C ALA A 75 -4.74 -5.38 12.06
N MET A 76 -4.59 -5.04 10.78
CA MET A 76 -5.36 -5.67 9.71
C MET A 76 -4.60 -5.58 8.39
N GLY A 77 -4.73 -6.63 7.59
CA GLY A 77 -4.31 -6.65 6.20
C GLY A 77 -5.46 -6.20 5.29
N PHE A 78 -5.11 -5.52 4.21
CA PHE A 78 -6.02 -5.00 3.20
C PHE A 78 -5.56 -5.43 1.83
N THR A 79 -6.51 -5.70 0.95
CA THR A 79 -6.27 -5.90 -0.47
C THR A 79 -7.15 -4.93 -1.24
N PHE A 80 -6.53 -4.03 -2.00
CA PHE A 80 -7.22 -3.10 -2.87
C PHE A 80 -7.01 -3.49 -4.33
N SER A 81 -7.99 -3.18 -5.18
CA SER A 81 -7.80 -3.21 -6.62
C SER A 81 -7.00 -1.99 -7.06
N VAL A 82 -6.05 -2.19 -7.97
CA VAL A 82 -5.38 -1.14 -8.73
C VAL A 82 -5.60 -1.32 -10.23
N HIS A 83 -6.66 -2.03 -10.61
CA HIS A 83 -7.15 -2.06 -11.99
C HIS A 83 -7.75 -0.69 -12.35
N PRO A 84 -7.56 -0.15 -13.58
CA PRO A 84 -8.03 1.19 -13.94
C PRO A 84 -9.52 1.46 -13.65
N GLU A 85 -10.38 0.46 -13.83
CA GLU A 85 -11.83 0.61 -13.62
C GLU A 85 -12.28 0.51 -12.16
N SER A 86 -11.44 -0.01 -11.27
CA SER A 86 -11.77 -0.24 -9.85
C SER A 86 -10.66 0.22 -8.92
N PHE A 87 -9.86 1.19 -9.37
CA PHE A 87 -8.69 1.67 -8.65
C PHE A 87 -9.07 2.15 -7.24
N GLY A 88 -8.37 1.64 -6.22
CA GLY A 88 -8.59 1.97 -4.83
C GLY A 88 -9.79 1.26 -4.18
N GLN A 89 -10.57 0.45 -4.90
CA GLN A 89 -11.66 -0.30 -4.29
C GLN A 89 -11.12 -1.41 -3.39
N LEU A 90 -11.65 -1.49 -2.17
CA LEU A 90 -11.34 -2.59 -1.25
C LEU A 90 -11.90 -3.90 -1.81
N ILE A 91 -11.04 -4.89 -1.99
CA ILE A 91 -11.42 -6.26 -2.34
C ILE A 91 -11.75 -7.04 -1.08
N THR A 92 -10.84 -7.01 -0.10
CA THR A 92 -11.02 -7.77 1.15
C THR A 92 -10.08 -7.28 2.25
N THR A 93 -10.42 -7.63 3.49
CA THR A 93 -9.55 -7.52 4.65
C THR A 93 -9.19 -8.91 5.17
N TRP A 94 -8.04 -9.02 5.81
CA TRP A 94 -7.51 -10.30 6.27
C TRP A 94 -6.62 -10.14 7.49
N GLU A 95 -6.48 -11.21 8.26
CA GLU A 95 -5.72 -11.29 9.49
C GLU A 95 -5.41 -12.77 9.78
N PRO A 96 -4.37 -13.10 10.56
CA PRO A 96 -4.13 -14.46 11.00
C PRO A 96 -5.20 -14.86 12.04
N ASN A 97 -5.36 -16.17 12.26
CA ASN A 97 -6.39 -16.71 13.15
C ASN A 97 -6.30 -16.16 14.58
N ASP A 98 -5.09 -15.90 15.06
CA ASP A 98 -4.80 -15.36 16.38
C ASP A 98 -4.62 -13.84 16.40
N LYS A 99 -5.01 -13.16 15.30
CA LYS A 99 -4.88 -11.72 15.07
C LYS A 99 -3.42 -11.28 14.91
N PHE A 100 -3.26 -10.17 14.22
CA PHE A 100 -1.98 -9.48 14.16
C PHE A 100 -1.63 -8.86 15.51
N GLY A 101 -0.36 -8.95 15.90
CA GLY A 101 0.24 -8.15 16.95
C GLY A 101 0.65 -6.79 16.39
N ASP A 102 1.83 -6.75 15.77
CA ASP A 102 2.42 -5.56 15.14
C ASP A 102 3.00 -5.91 13.76
N PRO A 103 2.18 -5.96 12.70
CA PRO A 103 2.61 -6.24 11.34
C PRO A 103 3.31 -5.00 10.77
N HIS A 104 4.48 -5.19 10.16
CA HIS A 104 5.35 -4.09 9.73
C HIS A 104 5.93 -4.25 8.33
N ASP A 105 5.88 -5.45 7.73
CA ASP A 105 6.42 -5.67 6.39
C ASP A 105 5.61 -6.70 5.60
N LEU A 106 5.72 -6.65 4.27
CA LEU A 106 5.03 -7.52 3.31
C LEU A 106 5.98 -8.03 2.22
N ALA A 107 5.86 -9.32 1.90
CA ALA A 107 6.50 -9.90 0.73
C ALA A 107 5.55 -10.85 0.00
N LEU A 108 5.51 -10.78 -1.33
CA LEU A 108 4.77 -11.71 -2.17
C LEU A 108 5.72 -12.77 -2.73
N SER A 109 5.30 -14.03 -2.74
CA SER A 109 6.04 -15.10 -3.40
C SER A 109 6.18 -14.85 -4.90
N VAL A 110 7.25 -15.35 -5.52
CA VAL A 110 7.52 -15.18 -6.96
C VAL A 110 6.34 -15.65 -7.84
N ASN A 111 5.64 -16.69 -7.43
CA ASN A 111 4.47 -17.21 -8.15
C ASN A 111 3.15 -16.49 -7.80
N GLY A 112 3.19 -15.47 -6.94
CA GLY A 112 2.04 -14.67 -6.52
C GLY A 112 0.98 -15.45 -5.74
N ARG A 113 1.31 -16.61 -5.16
CA ARG A 113 0.36 -17.48 -4.44
C ARG A 113 0.38 -17.32 -2.94
N SER A 114 1.45 -16.77 -2.40
CA SER A 114 1.64 -16.63 -0.95
C SER A 114 2.09 -15.22 -0.62
N LEU A 115 1.37 -14.58 0.29
CA LEU A 115 1.75 -13.30 0.87
C LEU A 115 2.29 -13.56 2.28
N TYR A 116 3.42 -12.97 2.60
CA TYR A 116 4.09 -13.08 3.89
C TYR A 116 4.03 -11.76 4.62
N VAL A 117 3.72 -11.80 5.91
CA VAL A 117 3.70 -10.61 6.78
C VAL A 117 4.73 -10.78 7.87
N GLY A 118 5.69 -9.85 7.93
CA GLY A 118 6.64 -9.77 9.03
C GLY A 118 6.06 -8.99 10.20
N GLU A 119 6.06 -9.58 11.39
CA GLU A 119 5.60 -8.94 12.62
C GLU A 119 6.75 -8.68 13.59
N ILE A 120 6.90 -7.43 14.05
CA ILE A 120 7.89 -7.07 15.08
C ILE A 120 7.49 -7.56 16.48
N ARG A 121 6.20 -7.84 16.68
CA ARG A 121 5.66 -8.53 17.86
C ARG A 121 4.50 -9.39 17.35
N PRO A 122 4.54 -10.72 17.53
CA PRO A 122 5.42 -11.47 18.44
C PRO A 122 6.75 -11.99 17.84
N ASN A 123 7.36 -11.32 16.83
CA ASN A 123 8.54 -11.81 16.09
C ASN A 123 8.28 -13.08 15.29
N ARG A 124 7.28 -13.03 14.41
CA ARG A 124 6.95 -14.15 13.52
C ARG A 124 6.69 -13.66 12.10
N ILE A 125 6.57 -14.63 11.19
CA ILE A 125 6.10 -14.41 9.83
C ILE A 125 4.82 -15.20 9.65
N ASP A 126 3.74 -14.52 9.32
CA ASP A 126 2.48 -15.15 8.91
C ASP A 126 2.43 -15.30 7.40
N SER A 127 1.85 -16.41 6.92
CA SER A 127 1.68 -16.69 5.49
C SER A 127 0.21 -16.83 5.12
N PHE A 128 -0.19 -16.17 4.03
CA PHE A 128 -1.56 -16.15 3.53
C PHE A 128 -1.60 -16.68 2.10
N ASN A 129 -2.61 -17.51 1.81
CA ASN A 129 -2.88 -17.89 0.43
C ASN A 129 -3.51 -16.70 -0.29
N VAL A 130 -2.90 -16.29 -1.40
CA VAL A 130 -3.47 -15.30 -2.31
C VAL A 130 -4.46 -16.02 -3.20
N LEU A 131 -5.74 -15.77 -2.98
CA LEU A 131 -6.81 -16.24 -3.86
C LEU A 131 -6.68 -15.53 -5.22
N ASN A 132 -7.07 -16.21 -6.30
CA ASN A 132 -7.08 -15.60 -7.64
C ASN A 132 -8.09 -14.46 -7.76
#